data_AF-A0A6H3NL56-F1
#
_entry.id   AF-A0A6H3NL56-F1
#
_cell.length_a   1.000
_cell.length_b   1.000
_cell.length_c   1.000
_cell.angle_alpha   90.00
_cell.angle_beta   90.00
_cell.angle_gamma   90.00
#
_symmetry.space_group_name_H-M   'P 1'
#
loop_
_entity.id
_entity.type
_entity.pdbx_description
1 polymer ?
#
loop_
_entity_poly.entity_id
_entity_poly.type
_entity_poly.pdbx_seq_one_letter_code
_entity_poly.pdbx_strand_id
1 'polypeptide(L)'
;MSIRQTFLVVVLLFLVQCTKTSDSYEKCERADLDYLACSLVIYQSYTYCAESASAVTGSTETKASAKFRCDAERLVGSYLCEDLKKKTCGTK
;
A
#
# COMPACT_ATOMS: atom_id res chain seq x y z
N MET A 1 28.85 42.04 12.55
CA MET A 1 27.85 41.44 11.63
C MET A 1 26.65 42.35 11.58
N SER A 2 26.28 42.82 10.38
CA SER A 2 25.20 43.80 10.20
C SER A 2 23.84 43.15 10.44
N ILE A 3 22.87 43.87 11.01
CA ILE A 3 21.48 43.42 11.27
C ILE A 3 20.83 42.76 10.04
N ARG A 4 21.25 43.21 8.84
CA ARG A 4 20.81 42.68 7.55
C ARG A 4 21.28 41.24 7.29
N GLN A 5 22.45 40.84 7.80
CA GLN A 5 22.97 39.46 7.68
C GLN A 5 22.29 38.51 8.67
N THR A 6 22.03 38.94 9.91
CA THR A 6 21.31 38.10 10.88
C THR A 6 19.88 37.80 10.44
N PHE A 7 19.18 38.78 9.84
CA PHE A 7 17.83 38.56 9.30
C PHE A 7 17.82 37.52 8.17
N LEU A 8 18.80 37.58 7.26
CA LEU A 8 18.97 36.61 6.17
C LEU A 8 19.21 35.19 6.67
N VAL A 9 20.04 35.03 7.72
CA VAL A 9 20.31 33.72 8.33
C VAL A 9 19.06 33.14 8.99
N VAL A 10 18.26 33.98 9.68
CA VAL A 10 17.01 33.54 10.30
C VAL A 10 16.00 33.09 9.25
N VAL A 11 15.83 33.84 8.16
CA VAL A 11 14.92 33.48 7.05
C VAL A 11 15.34 32.15 6.40
N LEU A 12 16.64 31.95 6.18
CA LEU A 12 17.17 30.69 5.64
C LEU A 12 16.91 29.49 6.55
N LEU A 13 17.07 29.65 7.87
CA LEU A 13 16.78 28.59 8.83
C LEU A 13 15.28 28.25 8.89
N PHE A 14 14.39 29.25 8.79
CA PHE A 14 12.96 29.03 8.72
C PHE A 14 12.53 28.30 7.44
N LEU A 15 13.13 28.63 6.29
CA LEU A 15 12.86 27.93 5.03
C LEU A 15 13.24 26.45 5.08
N VAL A 16 14.37 26.12 5.73
CA VAL A 16 14.83 24.72 5.89
C VAL A 16 13.92 23.90 6.80
N GLN A 17 13.26 24.53 7.79
CA GLN A 17 12.30 23.84 8.66
C GLN A 17 10.91 23.70 8.00
N CYS A 18 10.52 24.62 7.11
CA CYS A 18 9.24 24.55 6.39
C CYS A 18 9.20 23.50 5.27
N THR A 19 10.32 23.17 4.64
CA THR A 19 10.37 22.17 3.56
C THR A 19 10.47 20.74 4.06
N LYS A 20 10.64 20.53 5.37
CA LYS A 20 10.80 19.21 5.96
C LYS A 20 9.42 18.60 6.21
N THR A 21 8.95 17.79 5.25
CA THR A 21 7.84 16.87 5.48
C THR A 21 8.14 16.01 6.71
N SER A 22 7.13 15.75 7.53
CA SER A 22 7.32 14.92 8.71
C SER A 22 7.73 13.50 8.27
N ASP A 23 8.65 12.88 9.00
CA ASP A 23 9.10 11.50 8.75
C ASP A 23 7.90 10.51 8.75
N SER A 24 6.85 10.83 9.52
CA SER A 24 5.57 10.10 9.50
C SER A 24 4.81 10.21 8.17
N TYR A 25 4.89 11.36 7.49
CA TYR A 25 4.24 11.58 6.20
C TYR A 25 4.93 10.80 5.09
N GLU A 26 6.26 10.88 5.02
CA GLU A 26 7.06 10.16 4.03
C GLU A 26 6.92 8.63 4.17
N LYS A 27 6.88 8.13 5.41
CA LYS A 27 6.60 6.71 5.69
C LYS A 27 5.22 6.28 5.20
N CYS A 28 4.21 7.13 5.36
CA CYS A 28 2.86 6.80 4.93
C CYS A 28 2.70 6.87 3.41
N GLU A 29 3.34 7.84 2.74
CA GLU A 29 3.41 7.90 1.27
C GLU A 29 4.09 6.65 0.70
N ARG A 30 5.16 6.17 1.35
CA ARG A 30 5.80 4.91 0.96
C ARG A 30 4.91 3.69 1.20
N ALA A 31 4.17 3.68 2.31
CA ALA A 31 3.20 2.63 2.62
C ALA A 31 2.04 2.57 1.60
N ASP A 32 1.66 3.70 1.01
CA ASP A 32 0.68 3.74 -0.09
C ASP A 32 1.21 3.04 -1.36
N LEU A 33 2.49 3.25 -1.69
CA LEU A 33 3.14 2.55 -2.80
C LEU A 33 3.26 1.04 -2.52
N ASP A 34 3.62 0.67 -1.29
CA ASP A 34 3.70 -0.74 -0.89
C ASP A 34 2.32 -1.42 -0.90
N TYR A 35 1.27 -0.71 -0.50
CA TYR A 35 -0.11 -1.18 -0.63
C TYR A 35 -0.50 -1.41 -2.09
N LEU A 36 -0.13 -0.48 -2.99
CA LEU A 36 -0.41 -0.61 -4.41
C LEU A 36 0.33 -1.83 -5.01
N ALA A 37 1.60 -2.03 -4.65
CA ALA A 37 2.37 -3.18 -5.08
C ALA A 37 1.76 -4.50 -4.56
N CYS A 38 1.40 -4.54 -3.28
CA CYS A 38 0.76 -5.69 -2.66
C CYS A 38 -0.57 -6.03 -3.34
N SER A 39 -1.44 -5.04 -3.51
CA SER A 39 -2.75 -5.22 -4.17
C SER A 39 -2.62 -5.68 -5.62
N LEU A 40 -1.61 -5.20 -6.35
CA LEU A 40 -1.32 -5.67 -7.71
C LEU A 40 -0.94 -7.15 -7.73
N VAL A 41 -0.09 -7.61 -6.81
CA VAL A 41 0.29 -9.03 -6.69
C VAL A 41 -0.91 -9.91 -6.33
N ILE A 42 -1.75 -9.47 -5.39
CA ILE A 42 -2.98 -10.19 -5.02
C ILE A 42 -3.94 -10.26 -6.21
N TYR A 43 -4.08 -9.18 -6.98
CA TYR A 43 -4.92 -9.18 -8.16
C TYR A 43 -4.38 -10.13 -9.23
N GLN A 44 -3.07 -10.12 -9.50
CA GLN A 44 -2.45 -10.97 -10.51
C GLN A 44 -2.56 -12.46 -10.13
N SER A 45 -2.29 -12.80 -8.88
CA SER A 45 -2.47 -14.17 -8.37
C SER A 45 -3.93 -14.62 -8.44
N TYR A 46 -4.89 -13.76 -8.10
CA TYR A 46 -6.31 -14.04 -8.28
C TYR A 46 -6.65 -14.30 -9.76
N THR A 47 -6.19 -13.46 -10.69
CA THR A 47 -6.49 -13.66 -12.12
C THR A 47 -6.00 -15.01 -12.63
N TYR A 48 -4.77 -15.38 -12.27
CA TYR A 48 -4.20 -16.69 -12.61
C TYR A 48 -4.98 -17.85 -11.97
N CYS A 49 -5.36 -17.72 -10.70
CA CYS A 49 -6.16 -18.72 -10.00
C CYS A 49 -7.54 -18.86 -10.65
N ALA A 50 -8.20 -17.74 -10.96
CA ALA A 50 -9.53 -17.73 -11.57
C ALA A 50 -9.53 -18.35 -12.97
N GLU A 51 -8.51 -18.06 -13.77
CA GLU A 51 -8.31 -18.71 -15.08
C GLU A 51 -8.11 -20.23 -14.92
N SER A 52 -7.23 -20.63 -13.99
CA SER A 52 -7.00 -22.05 -13.68
C SER A 52 -8.26 -22.76 -13.17
N ALA A 53 -9.04 -22.10 -12.31
CA ALA A 53 -10.30 -22.62 -11.78
C ALA A 53 -11.36 -22.74 -12.87
N SER A 54 -11.36 -21.85 -13.87
CA SER A 54 -12.27 -21.93 -15.02
C SER A 54 -12.00 -23.16 -15.91
N ALA A 55 -10.76 -23.64 -15.94
CA ALA A 55 -10.36 -24.85 -16.66
C ALA A 55 -10.67 -26.15 -15.89
N VAL A 56 -11.12 -26.08 -14.63
CA VAL A 56 -11.47 -27.26 -13.84
C VAL A 56 -12.70 -27.95 -14.41
N THR A 57 -12.59 -29.25 -14.65
CA THR A 57 -13.69 -30.14 -15.07
C THR A 57 -14.23 -30.92 -13.88
N GLY A 58 -15.48 -31.39 -13.96
CA GLY A 58 -16.14 -32.13 -12.87
C GLY A 58 -17.53 -31.59 -12.53
N SER A 59 -18.04 -31.95 -11.34
CA SER A 59 -19.34 -31.50 -10.84
C SER A 59 -19.40 -29.98 -10.66
N THR A 60 -20.61 -29.43 -10.64
CA THR A 60 -20.86 -28.01 -10.31
C THR A 60 -20.23 -27.61 -8.98
N GLU A 61 -20.30 -28.48 -7.97
CA GLU A 61 -19.69 -28.28 -6.66
C GLU A 61 -18.16 -28.18 -6.74
N THR A 62 -17.53 -28.99 -7.59
CA THR A 62 -16.06 -28.98 -7.79
C THR A 62 -15.60 -27.69 -8.48
N LYS A 63 -16.36 -27.23 -9.48
CA LYS A 63 -16.08 -25.96 -10.16
C LYS A 63 -16.29 -24.77 -9.23
N ALA A 64 -17.36 -24.80 -8.44
CA ALA A 64 -17.67 -23.76 -7.46
C ALA A 64 -16.58 -23.68 -6.38
N SER A 65 -16.16 -24.82 -5.81
CA SER A 65 -15.13 -24.84 -4.76
C SER A 65 -13.78 -24.30 -5.25
N ALA A 66 -13.39 -24.63 -6.49
CA ALA A 66 -12.18 -24.09 -7.11
C ALA A 66 -12.23 -22.55 -7.23
N LYS A 67 -13.35 -22.00 -7.68
CA LYS A 67 -13.56 -20.54 -7.75
C LYS A 67 -13.59 -19.88 -6.37
N PHE A 68 -14.31 -20.49 -5.41
CA PHE A 68 -14.39 -19.97 -4.04
C PHE A 68 -13.03 -19.87 -3.36
N ARG A 69 -12.12 -20.80 -3.63
CA ARG A 69 -10.75 -20.72 -3.12
C ARG A 69 -10.05 -19.45 -3.61
N CYS A 70 -10.11 -19.16 -4.92
CA CYS A 70 -9.51 -17.95 -5.49
C CYS A 70 -10.14 -16.67 -4.91
N ASP A 71 -11.46 -16.64 -4.76
CA ASP A 71 -12.19 -15.51 -4.18
C ASP A 71 -11.77 -15.28 -2.70
N ALA A 72 -11.58 -16.34 -1.94
CA ALA A 72 -11.13 -16.28 -0.55
C ALA A 72 -9.68 -15.80 -0.43
N GLU A 73 -8.77 -16.34 -1.24
CA GLU A 73 -7.36 -15.91 -1.27
C GLU A 73 -7.25 -14.42 -1.60
N ARG A 74 -8.02 -13.93 -2.59
CA ARG A 74 -8.08 -12.51 -2.93
C ARG A 74 -8.55 -11.67 -1.75
N LEU A 75 -9.61 -12.09 -1.06
CA LEU A 75 -10.17 -11.36 0.07
C LEU A 75 -9.15 -11.24 1.22
N VAL A 76 -8.54 -12.36 1.60
CA VAL A 76 -7.51 -12.41 2.66
C VAL A 76 -6.29 -11.56 2.26
N GLY A 77 -5.84 -11.66 1.01
CA GLY A 77 -4.75 -10.86 0.48
C GLY A 77 -5.02 -9.35 0.56
N SER A 78 -6.21 -8.90 0.17
CA SER A 78 -6.58 -7.49 0.27
C SER A 78 -6.54 -6.97 1.72
N TYR A 79 -7.07 -7.74 2.68
CA TYR A 79 -7.00 -7.38 4.09
C TYR A 79 -5.56 -7.32 4.61
N LEU A 80 -4.69 -8.23 4.17
CA LEU A 80 -3.27 -8.20 4.52
C LEU A 80 -2.60 -6.92 4.01
N CYS A 81 -2.83 -6.54 2.75
CA CYS A 81 -2.28 -5.31 2.19
C CYS A 81 -2.75 -4.07 2.98
N GLU A 82 -4.04 -4.00 3.32
CA GLU A 82 -4.58 -2.90 4.13
C GLU A 82 -3.97 -2.84 5.54
N ASP A 83 -3.82 -3.99 6.19
CA ASP A 83 -3.24 -4.08 7.54
C ASP A 83 -1.77 -3.64 7.55
N LEU A 84 -0.98 -4.02 6.53
CA LEU A 84 0.40 -3.56 6.35
C LEU A 84 0.48 -2.03 6.23
N LYS A 85 -0.42 -1.44 5.43
CA LYS A 85 -0.50 0.02 5.29
C LYS A 85 -0.88 0.70 6.60
N LYS A 86 -1.93 0.23 7.29
CA LYS A 86 -2.39 0.79 8.57
C LYS A 86 -1.29 0.76 9.64
N LYS A 87 -0.60 -0.38 9.78
CA LYS A 87 0.54 -0.54 10.69
C LYS A 87 1.67 0.44 10.41
N THR A 88 1.91 0.77 9.14
CA THR A 88 3.00 1.66 8.72
C THR A 88 2.62 3.14 8.87
N CYS A 89 1.39 3.51 8.52
CA CYS A 89 0.87 4.88 8.65
C CYS A 89 0.46 5.27 10.09
N GLY A 90 0.39 4.32 11.02
CA GLY A 90 0.02 4.58 12.41
C GLY A 90 -1.47 4.90 12.62
N THR A 91 -2.31 4.67 11.61
CA THR A 91 -3.77 4.77 11.73
C THR A 91 -4.29 3.53 12.44
N LYS A 92 -4.37 3.61 13.78
CA LYS A 92 -5.09 2.65 14.61
C LYS A 92 -6.58 2.68 14.31
#